data_AF-A0A2V8HB55-F1
#
_entry.id   AF-A0A2V8HB55-F1
#
_cell.length_a   1.000
_cell.length_b   1.000
_cell.length_c   1.000
_cell.angle_alpha   90.00
_cell.angle_beta   90.00
_cell.angle_gamma   90.00
#
_symmetry.space_group_name_H-M   'P 1'
#
loop_
_entity.id
_entity.type
_entity.pdbx_description
1 polymer ?
#
loop_
_entity_poly.entity_id
_entity_poly.type
_entity_poly.pdbx_seq_one_letter_code
_entity_poly.pdbx_strand_id
1 'polypeptide(L)'
;MLRVFCRTAALCLAAVGIASPASAQPRHARSPAAAWTGANVVRVYVEDETAPPELAVPPIPSNLALVPEYRDRVISMLGASPTFRRQCARIANARHLSVSVAFGGSPGITGDPASTRIVFKPDGTIQADVRIAPLADLDELVAHEFEHILEQLDGVDLAAMARRADTGVRAIEGGERFETARAIAAGRQVAQEVRRARRRGGA
;
A
#
# COMPACT_ATOMS: atom_id res chain seq x y z
N MET A 1 3.09 13.73 34.59
CA MET A 1 4.51 13.31 34.51
C MET A 1 4.69 12.38 33.33
N LEU A 2 5.14 12.88 32.18
CA LEU A 2 6.11 12.20 31.32
C LEU A 2 6.68 13.25 30.36
N ARG A 3 7.99 13.23 30.19
CA ARG A 3 8.83 14.25 29.56
C ARG A 3 9.57 13.57 28.40
N VAL A 4 9.73 14.30 27.28
CA VAL A 4 10.93 14.30 26.40
C VAL A 4 11.01 13.08 25.44
N PHE A 5 11.23 13.23 24.13
CA PHE A 5 12.47 13.72 23.51
C PHE A 5 12.30 14.49 22.20
N CYS A 6 12.82 15.72 22.24
CA CYS A 6 13.30 16.51 21.13
C CYS A 6 14.54 15.82 20.51
N ARG A 7 14.60 15.68 19.19
CA ARG A 7 15.86 15.36 18.49
C ARG A 7 16.21 16.48 17.51
N THR A 8 17.33 17.09 17.87
CA THR A 8 18.22 18.03 17.21
C THR A 8 18.46 17.75 15.73
N ALA A 9 18.45 18.84 14.96
CA ALA A 9 18.94 18.94 13.60
C ALA A 9 20.46 18.73 13.53
N ALA A 10 20.93 18.07 12.47
CA ALA A 10 22.31 18.14 12.02
C ALA A 10 22.29 18.59 10.55
N LEU A 11 22.65 19.86 10.32
CA LEU A 11 23.09 20.36 9.03
C LEU A 11 24.47 19.73 8.72
N CYS A 12 24.62 19.16 7.54
CA CYS A 12 25.93 19.01 6.90
C CYS A 12 25.88 19.69 5.52
N LEU A 13 26.71 20.71 5.38
CA LEU A 13 26.91 21.50 4.18
C LEU A 13 28.08 20.95 3.37
N ALA A 14 27.93 21.01 2.04
CA ALA A 14 28.95 21.14 0.98
C ALA A 14 29.92 19.97 0.69
N ALA A 15 29.93 19.51 -0.57
CA ALA A 15 30.87 20.02 -1.57
C ALA A 15 30.49 19.57 -2.99
N VAL A 16 30.52 20.53 -3.92
CA VAL A 16 30.38 20.38 -5.38
C VAL A 16 31.73 19.94 -5.95
N GLY A 17 31.73 18.90 -6.79
CA GLY A 17 32.88 18.49 -7.59
C GLY A 17 32.51 18.46 -9.08
N ILE A 18 33.25 19.23 -9.87
CA ILE A 18 33.01 19.54 -11.28
C ILE A 18 33.68 18.48 -12.18
N ALA A 19 33.09 18.31 -13.36
CA ALA A 19 33.40 17.38 -14.46
C ALA A 19 34.84 17.37 -15.03
N SER A 20 35.18 16.30 -15.77
CA SER A 20 35.80 16.27 -17.14
C SER A 20 36.25 14.83 -17.52
N PRO A 21 36.69 14.54 -18.77
CA PRO A 21 35.93 14.53 -20.01
C PRO A 21 36.08 13.19 -20.80
N ALA A 22 35.50 13.18 -22.00
CA ALA A 22 35.37 12.10 -22.98
C ALA A 22 36.66 11.50 -23.56
N SER A 23 36.57 10.26 -24.03
CA SER A 23 37.36 9.64 -25.12
C SER A 23 36.58 8.39 -25.60
N ALA A 24 35.97 8.40 -26.78
CA ALA A 24 36.55 8.00 -28.07
C ALA A 24 36.04 6.60 -28.54
N GLN A 25 35.26 6.65 -29.62
CA GLN A 25 34.75 5.62 -30.56
C GLN A 25 35.84 4.69 -31.18
N PRO A 26 35.58 3.80 -32.18
CA PRO A 26 34.33 3.17 -32.71
C PRO A 26 34.50 1.64 -33.04
N ARG A 27 33.46 1.02 -33.61
CA ARG A 27 33.45 0.15 -34.83
C ARG A 27 32.82 -1.26 -34.71
N HIS A 28 31.88 -1.47 -35.64
CA HIS A 28 31.45 -2.72 -36.30
C HIS A 28 30.85 -3.82 -35.40
N ALA A 29 29.72 -4.47 -35.72
CA ALA A 29 29.33 -4.94 -37.04
C ALA A 29 27.80 -5.04 -37.21
N ARG A 30 27.36 -4.74 -38.43
CA ARG A 30 26.11 -5.21 -39.03
C ARG A 30 26.26 -6.69 -39.37
N SER A 31 25.20 -7.49 -39.14
CA SER A 31 24.62 -8.49 -40.07
C SER A 31 23.76 -9.52 -39.30
N PRO A 32 22.87 -10.26 -39.97
CA PRO A 32 21.84 -9.82 -40.89
C PRO A 32 20.44 -10.31 -40.44
N ALA A 33 19.41 -9.75 -41.06
CA ALA A 33 18.05 -10.23 -41.01
C ALA A 33 17.96 -11.68 -41.51
N ALA A 34 17.61 -12.61 -40.62
CA ALA A 34 17.06 -13.90 -41.01
C ALA A 34 15.54 -13.75 -41.11
N ALA A 35 15.07 -13.62 -42.34
CA ALA A 35 13.67 -13.76 -42.70
C ALA A 35 13.19 -15.17 -42.30
N TRP A 36 12.31 -15.25 -41.30
CA TRP A 36 11.53 -16.45 -41.06
C TRP A 36 10.22 -16.32 -41.82
N THR A 37 10.17 -17.01 -42.94
CA THR A 37 8.99 -17.33 -43.74
C THR A 37 7.88 -17.90 -42.86
N GLY A 38 6.70 -17.29 -42.97
CA GLY A 38 5.49 -17.69 -42.26
C GLY A 38 5.02 -19.08 -42.66
N ALA A 39 4.83 -19.92 -41.65
CA ALA A 39 3.85 -20.99 -41.69
C ALA A 39 2.70 -20.54 -40.77
N ASN A 40 1.62 -20.02 -41.36
CA ASN A 40 0.36 -19.80 -40.67
C ASN A 40 -0.24 -21.17 -40.35
N VAL A 41 0.17 -21.76 -39.23
CA VAL A 41 -0.53 -22.89 -38.64
C VAL A 41 -1.77 -22.31 -37.96
N VAL A 42 -2.91 -22.45 -38.61
CA VAL A 42 -4.23 -22.24 -38.02
C VAL A 42 -4.37 -23.27 -36.89
N ARG A 43 -3.96 -22.90 -35.68
CA ARG A 43 -4.40 -23.62 -34.48
C ARG A 43 -5.84 -23.19 -34.25
N VAL A 44 -6.77 -24.06 -34.61
CA VAL A 44 -8.13 -24.05 -34.08
C VAL A 44 -7.96 -24.17 -32.56
N TYR A 45 -8.07 -23.05 -31.86
CA TYR A 45 -8.26 -23.06 -30.41
C TYR A 45 -9.65 -23.65 -30.20
N VAL A 46 -9.71 -24.95 -29.90
CA VAL A 46 -10.84 -25.49 -29.17
C VAL A 46 -10.74 -24.81 -27.81
N GLU A 47 -11.61 -23.84 -27.57
CA GLU A 47 -11.82 -23.29 -26.24
C GLU A 47 -12.34 -24.44 -25.38
N ASP A 48 -11.41 -25.14 -24.73
CA ASP A 48 -11.74 -25.97 -23.59
C ASP A 48 -12.19 -24.99 -22.51
N GLU A 49 -13.51 -24.84 -22.41
CA GLU A 49 -14.26 -23.99 -21.49
C GLU A 49 -14.14 -24.50 -20.04
N THR A 50 -12.95 -24.97 -19.65
CA THR A 50 -12.56 -25.01 -18.26
C THR A 50 -12.37 -23.57 -17.83
N ALA A 51 -13.43 -22.99 -17.25
CA ALA A 51 -13.37 -21.73 -16.54
C ALA A 51 -12.07 -21.67 -15.72
N PRO A 52 -11.28 -20.58 -15.79
CA PRO A 52 -10.10 -20.43 -14.94
C PRO A 52 -10.52 -20.76 -13.51
N PRO A 53 -9.76 -21.59 -12.78
CA PRO A 53 -10.12 -21.94 -11.42
C PRO A 53 -10.40 -20.64 -10.69
N GLU A 54 -11.63 -20.50 -10.19
CA GLU A 54 -12.05 -19.37 -9.37
C GLU A 54 -10.92 -19.12 -8.37
N LEU A 55 -10.16 -18.03 -8.59
CA LEU A 55 -8.88 -17.84 -7.92
C LEU A 55 -9.17 -17.84 -6.44
N ALA A 56 -8.73 -18.89 -5.74
CA ALA A 56 -9.04 -19.10 -4.34
C ALA A 56 -8.74 -17.81 -3.56
N VAL A 57 -9.75 -17.33 -2.82
CA VAL A 57 -9.60 -16.11 -2.02
C VAL A 57 -8.46 -16.36 -1.02
N PRO A 58 -7.41 -15.53 -1.02
CA PRO A 58 -6.30 -15.73 -0.10
C PRO A 58 -6.78 -15.58 1.35
N PRO A 59 -6.19 -16.32 2.31
CA PRO A 59 -6.56 -16.20 3.71
C PRO A 59 -6.17 -14.83 4.27
N ILE A 60 -6.83 -14.43 5.36
CA ILE A 60 -6.42 -13.26 6.15
C ILE A 60 -5.00 -13.52 6.70
N PRO A 61 -4.06 -12.55 6.61
CA PRO A 61 -2.73 -12.67 7.20
C PRO A 61 -2.78 -13.06 8.69
N SER A 62 -1.93 -13.98 9.13
CA SER A 62 -1.90 -14.45 10.52
C SER A 62 -1.47 -13.38 11.52
N ASN A 63 -0.82 -12.31 11.04
CA ASN A 63 -0.43 -11.15 11.83
C ASN A 63 -1.45 -10.00 11.75
N LEU A 64 -2.64 -10.24 11.19
CA LEU A 64 -3.75 -9.30 11.14
C LEU A 64 -4.91 -9.81 12.02
N ALA A 65 -5.14 -9.10 13.13
CA ALA A 65 -6.28 -9.32 14.02
C ALA A 65 -7.41 -8.34 13.68
N LEU A 66 -8.62 -8.87 13.50
CA LEU A 66 -9.83 -8.11 13.18
C LEU A 66 -10.88 -8.34 14.27
N VAL A 67 -11.66 -7.31 14.58
CA VAL A 67 -12.94 -7.52 15.27
C VAL A 67 -13.91 -8.30 14.37
N PRO A 68 -14.79 -9.17 14.93
CA PRO A 68 -15.66 -10.05 14.14
C PRO A 68 -16.45 -9.34 13.05
N GLU A 69 -16.93 -8.12 13.32
CA GLU A 69 -17.76 -7.30 12.43
C GLU A 69 -17.04 -6.88 11.14
N TYR A 70 -15.70 -6.80 11.16
CA TYR A 70 -14.91 -6.45 9.98
C TYR A 70 -14.46 -7.66 9.19
N ARG A 71 -14.55 -8.87 9.74
CA ARG A 71 -13.97 -10.09 9.16
C ARG A 71 -14.55 -10.39 7.78
N ASP A 72 -15.87 -10.46 7.67
CA ASP A 72 -16.54 -10.80 6.40
C ASP A 72 -16.31 -9.71 5.34
N ARG A 73 -16.24 -8.44 5.78
CA ARG A 73 -15.91 -7.34 4.89
C ARG A 73 -14.50 -7.48 4.33
N VAL A 74 -13.51 -7.73 5.17
CA VAL A 74 -12.10 -7.90 4.75
C VAL A 74 -11.94 -9.11 3.83
N ILE A 75 -12.62 -10.23 4.10
CA ILE A 75 -12.64 -11.39 3.20
C ILE A 75 -13.22 -11.01 1.83
N SER A 76 -14.34 -10.28 1.80
CA SER A 76 -14.92 -9.76 0.57
C SER A 76 -13.95 -8.84 -0.20
N MET A 77 -13.21 -7.98 0.50
CA MET A 77 -12.18 -7.13 -0.10
C MET A 77 -11.03 -7.97 -0.70
N LEU A 78 -10.56 -9.02 0.00
CA LEU A 78 -9.51 -9.92 -0.50
C LEU A 78 -9.94 -10.65 -1.79
N GLY A 79 -11.20 -11.08 -1.88
CA GLY A 79 -11.73 -11.67 -3.11
C GLY A 79 -11.83 -10.66 -4.25
N ALA A 80 -12.30 -9.44 -3.96
CA ALA A 80 -12.66 -8.46 -4.99
C ALA A 80 -11.52 -7.56 -5.48
N SER A 81 -10.52 -7.25 -4.64
CA SER A 81 -9.51 -6.22 -4.92
C SER A 81 -8.10 -6.78 -5.06
N PRO A 82 -7.53 -6.81 -6.29
CA PRO A 82 -6.11 -7.10 -6.48
C PRO A 82 -5.19 -6.17 -5.69
N THR A 83 -5.58 -4.90 -5.53
CA THR A 83 -4.78 -3.92 -4.78
C THR A 83 -4.73 -4.27 -3.31
N PHE A 84 -5.87 -4.59 -2.70
CA PHE A 84 -5.94 -4.99 -1.31
C PHE A 84 -5.21 -6.32 -1.05
N ARG A 85 -5.29 -7.29 -1.97
CA ARG A 85 -4.48 -8.53 -1.88
C ARG A 85 -2.99 -8.24 -1.81
N ARG A 86 -2.47 -7.29 -2.60
CA ARG A 86 -1.06 -6.90 -2.54
C ARG A 86 -0.70 -6.26 -1.19
N GLN A 87 -1.57 -5.41 -0.65
CA GLN A 87 -1.35 -4.82 0.68
C GLN A 87 -1.29 -5.91 1.77
N CYS A 88 -2.28 -6.80 1.80
CA CYS A 88 -2.32 -7.92 2.75
C CYS A 88 -1.12 -8.87 2.58
N ALA A 89 -0.68 -9.15 1.36
CA ALA A 89 0.52 -9.96 1.12
C ALA A 89 1.79 -9.32 1.69
N ARG A 90 1.95 -7.99 1.54
CA ARG A 90 3.07 -7.26 2.12
C ARG A 90 3.01 -7.24 3.66
N ILE A 91 1.83 -7.01 4.24
CA ILE A 91 1.62 -7.11 5.69
C ILE A 91 1.97 -8.52 6.18
N ALA A 92 1.49 -9.56 5.50
CA ALA A 92 1.80 -10.94 5.87
C ALA A 92 3.31 -11.18 5.88
N ASN A 93 4.04 -10.73 4.86
CA ASN A 93 5.48 -10.94 4.73
C ASN A 93 6.31 -10.20 5.80
N ALA A 94 5.77 -9.14 6.42
CA ALA A 94 6.42 -8.45 7.53
C ALA A 94 6.23 -9.24 8.85
N ARG A 95 7.03 -10.29 9.06
CA ARG A 95 6.89 -11.21 10.21
C ARG A 95 7.07 -10.56 11.59
N HIS A 96 7.71 -9.39 11.64
CA HIS A 96 7.90 -8.61 12.87
C HIS A 96 6.75 -7.61 13.14
N LEU A 97 5.79 -7.49 12.23
CA LEU A 97 4.62 -6.61 12.35
C LEU A 97 3.42 -7.41 12.92
N SER A 98 2.71 -6.83 13.87
CA SER A 98 1.34 -7.19 14.22
C SER A 98 0.38 -6.02 13.94
N VAL A 99 -0.77 -6.33 13.36
CA VAL A 99 -1.82 -5.34 13.02
C VAL A 99 -3.10 -5.71 13.75
N SER A 100 -3.71 -4.74 14.44
CA SER A 100 -5.06 -4.86 14.99
C SER A 100 -5.99 -3.86 14.30
N VAL A 101 -7.19 -4.29 13.91
CA VAL A 101 -8.22 -3.41 13.34
C VAL A 101 -9.49 -3.50 14.18
N ALA A 102 -9.90 -2.37 14.74
CA ALA A 102 -11.06 -2.27 15.61
C ALA A 102 -11.88 -1.01 15.34
N PHE A 103 -13.05 -0.94 15.97
CA PHE A 103 -13.85 0.29 15.98
C PHE A 103 -13.08 1.44 16.67
N GLY A 104 -13.19 2.62 16.06
CA GLY A 104 -12.64 3.88 16.52
C GLY A 104 -13.73 4.94 16.73
N GLY A 105 -13.41 5.98 17.49
CA GLY A 105 -14.32 7.12 17.72
C GLY A 105 -15.52 6.81 18.62
N SER A 106 -16.05 7.85 19.28
CA SER A 106 -17.37 7.81 19.91
C SER A 106 -18.43 8.26 18.91
N PRO A 107 -19.60 7.61 18.85
CA PRO A 107 -20.72 8.07 18.02
C PRO A 107 -21.02 9.56 18.31
N GLY A 108 -21.04 10.40 17.27
CA GLY A 108 -21.39 11.81 17.39
C GLY A 108 -20.23 12.80 17.60
N ILE A 109 -18.98 12.33 17.68
CA ILE A 109 -17.80 13.22 17.64
C ILE A 109 -17.34 13.33 16.18
N THR A 110 -17.40 14.53 15.61
CA THR A 110 -16.74 14.86 14.34
C THR A 110 -15.23 14.74 14.54
N GLY A 111 -14.66 13.63 14.09
CA GLY A 111 -13.23 13.36 14.10
C GLY A 111 -12.81 12.70 12.80
N ASP A 112 -11.55 12.29 12.74
CA ASP A 112 -11.02 11.53 11.61
C ASP A 112 -11.74 10.17 11.50
N PRO A 113 -12.33 9.83 10.34
CA PRO A 113 -13.04 8.56 10.17
C PRO A 113 -12.13 7.34 10.30
N ALA A 114 -10.80 7.51 10.26
CA ALA A 114 -9.85 6.44 10.52
C ALA A 114 -8.54 6.96 11.15
N SER A 115 -7.80 6.06 11.79
CA SER A 115 -6.44 6.37 12.26
C SER A 115 -5.63 5.10 12.47
N THR A 116 -4.32 5.21 12.26
CA THR A 116 -3.35 4.16 12.61
C THR A 116 -2.34 4.72 13.60
N ARG A 117 -2.17 4.03 14.72
CA ARG A 117 -1.03 4.24 15.62
C ARG A 117 0.00 3.13 15.42
N ILE A 118 1.24 3.51 15.13
CA ILE A 118 2.35 2.55 14.93
C ILE A 118 3.36 2.73 16.05
N VAL A 119 3.75 1.62 16.68
CA VAL A 119 4.74 1.58 17.75
C VAL A 119 5.85 0.62 17.36
N PHE A 120 7.07 1.15 17.29
CA PHE A 120 8.30 0.36 17.14
C PHE A 120 8.80 -0.03 18.53
N LYS A 121 8.90 -1.33 18.82
CA LYS A 121 9.33 -1.84 20.12
C LYS A 121 10.85 -2.05 20.15
N PRO A 122 11.48 -2.03 21.34
CA PRO A 122 12.93 -2.24 21.48
C PRO A 122 13.42 -3.61 20.97
N ASP A 123 12.55 -4.61 20.94
CA ASP A 123 12.84 -5.96 20.43
C ASP A 123 12.78 -6.08 18.90
N GLY A 124 12.55 -4.96 18.20
CA GLY A 124 12.44 -4.92 16.74
C GLY A 124 11.05 -5.28 16.20
N THR A 125 10.08 -5.59 17.06
CA THR A 125 8.70 -5.81 16.63
C THR A 125 7.97 -4.47 16.40
N ILE A 126 6.99 -4.49 15.50
CA ILE A 126 6.15 -3.35 15.16
C ILE A 126 4.72 -3.71 15.50
N GLN A 127 4.02 -2.82 16.19
CA GLN A 127 2.60 -2.95 16.44
C GLN A 127 1.86 -1.79 15.77
N ALA A 128 0.90 -2.12 14.92
CA ALA A 128 0.00 -1.17 14.29
C ALA A 128 -1.43 -1.38 14.81
N ASP A 129 -2.01 -0.33 15.40
CA ASP A 129 -3.39 -0.33 15.88
C ASP A 129 -4.22 0.60 14.97
N VAL A 130 -5.09 0.00 14.17
CA VAL A 130 -5.99 0.67 13.22
C VAL A 130 -7.37 0.85 13.86
N ARG A 131 -7.90 2.07 13.79
CA ARG A 131 -9.20 2.45 14.34
C ARG A 131 -10.05 3.06 13.24
N ILE A 132 -11.19 2.45 12.95
CA ILE A 132 -12.13 2.92 11.92
C ILE A 132 -13.45 3.33 12.58
N ALA A 133 -13.92 4.54 12.30
CA ALA A 133 -15.18 5.04 12.81
C ALA A 133 -16.38 4.23 12.29
N PRO A 134 -17.42 4.02 13.12
CA PRO A 134 -18.67 3.42 12.68
C PRO A 134 -19.26 4.20 11.49
N LEU A 135 -19.89 3.46 10.56
CA LEU A 135 -20.61 4.00 9.39
C LEU A 135 -19.72 4.64 8.30
N ALA A 136 -18.41 4.63 8.45
CA ALA A 136 -17.49 5.14 7.42
C ALA A 136 -17.33 4.14 6.24
N ASP A 137 -16.77 4.58 5.11
CA ASP A 137 -16.46 3.69 3.97
C ASP A 137 -15.32 2.74 4.36
N LEU A 138 -15.67 1.62 4.95
CA LEU A 138 -14.74 0.61 5.46
C LEU A 138 -13.78 0.10 4.37
N ASP A 139 -14.22 0.05 3.11
CA ASP A 139 -13.41 -0.46 2.00
C ASP A 139 -12.26 0.49 1.68
N GLU A 140 -12.57 1.79 1.64
CA GLU A 140 -11.58 2.83 1.39
C GLU A 140 -10.65 2.99 2.59
N LEU A 141 -11.20 3.06 3.79
CA LEU A 141 -10.44 3.41 4.99
C LEU A 141 -9.53 2.29 5.47
N VAL A 142 -9.95 1.02 5.47
CA VAL A 142 -9.03 -0.07 5.86
C VAL A 142 -7.84 -0.15 4.90
N ALA A 143 -8.09 -0.01 3.59
CA ALA A 143 -7.04 -0.02 2.59
C ALA A 143 -6.12 1.22 2.69
N HIS A 144 -6.69 2.37 3.04
CA HIS A 144 -5.96 3.61 3.31
C HIS A 144 -5.00 3.42 4.49
N GLU A 145 -5.51 2.98 5.63
CA GLU A 145 -4.73 2.76 6.85
C GLU A 145 -3.65 1.68 6.66
N PHE A 146 -3.94 0.64 5.88
CA PHE A 146 -2.94 -0.37 5.52
C PHE A 146 -1.82 0.23 4.67
N GLU A 147 -2.11 1.17 3.79
CA GLU A 147 -1.08 1.83 3.00
C GLU A 147 -0.15 2.68 3.88
N HIS A 148 -0.66 3.34 4.93
CA HIS A 148 0.16 4.02 5.92
C HIS A 148 1.10 3.06 6.67
N ILE A 149 0.61 1.88 7.06
CA ILE A 149 1.48 0.84 7.66
C ILE A 149 2.60 0.47 6.69
N LEU A 150 2.29 0.29 5.40
CA LEU A 150 3.28 -0.05 4.39
C LEU A 150 4.28 1.08 4.15
N GLU A 151 3.86 2.35 4.19
CA GLU A 151 4.78 3.51 4.13
C GLU A 151 5.80 3.49 5.26
N GLN A 152 5.35 3.15 6.47
CA GLN A 152 6.25 3.04 7.62
C GLN A 152 7.19 1.84 7.50
N LEU A 153 6.71 0.69 7.00
CA LEU A 153 7.58 -0.45 6.70
C LEU A 153 8.61 -0.15 5.61
N ASP A 154 8.27 0.73 4.66
CA ASP A 154 9.16 1.21 3.60
C ASP A 154 10.19 2.25 4.09
N GLY A 155 10.14 2.65 5.37
CA GLY A 155 11.04 3.65 5.94
C GLY A 155 10.78 5.07 5.43
N VAL A 156 9.56 5.37 4.98
CA VAL A 156 9.18 6.70 4.50
C VAL A 156 9.18 7.68 5.68
N ASP A 157 10.07 8.67 5.64
CA ASP A 157 10.10 9.78 6.61
C ASP A 157 9.00 10.80 6.30
N LEU A 158 7.78 10.50 6.76
CA LEU A 158 6.60 11.34 6.55
C LEU A 158 6.79 12.75 7.12
N ALA A 159 7.48 12.89 8.25
CA ALA A 159 7.74 14.19 8.86
C ALA A 159 8.66 15.04 7.98
N ALA A 160 9.73 14.47 7.42
CA ALA A 160 10.59 15.17 6.48
C ALA A 160 9.89 15.49 5.17
N MET A 161 9.06 14.58 4.64
CA MET A 161 8.30 14.82 3.42
C MET A 161 7.25 15.91 3.59
N ALA A 162 6.56 15.97 4.74
CA ALA A 162 5.55 16.99 5.02
C ALA A 162 6.12 18.43 5.11
N ARG A 163 7.42 18.57 5.39
CA ARG A 163 8.11 19.88 5.41
C ARG A 163 8.49 20.41 4.02
N ARG A 164 8.29 19.62 2.98
CA ARG A 164 8.65 19.94 1.60
C ARG A 164 7.39 20.09 0.75
N ALA A 165 7.39 21.06 -0.16
CA ALA A 165 6.32 21.19 -1.14
C ALA A 165 6.28 19.99 -2.10
N ASP A 166 5.09 19.70 -2.63
CA ASP A 166 4.83 18.76 -3.71
C ASP A 166 5.28 17.30 -3.48
N THR A 167 5.43 16.90 -2.22
CA THR A 167 5.73 15.49 -1.86
C THR A 167 4.50 14.59 -1.80
N GLY A 168 3.30 15.19 -1.81
CA GLY A 168 2.05 14.47 -1.58
C GLY A 168 1.84 14.03 -0.13
N VAL A 169 2.66 14.52 0.82
CA VAL A 169 2.51 14.25 2.27
C VAL A 169 2.09 15.52 2.97
N ARG A 170 1.06 15.46 3.81
CA ARG A 170 0.56 16.59 4.59
C ARG A 170 0.50 16.22 6.07
N ALA A 171 1.06 17.06 6.92
CA ALA A 171 0.84 17.01 8.36
C ALA A 171 -0.60 17.46 8.69
N ILE A 172 -1.30 16.71 9.53
CA ILE A 172 -2.61 17.05 10.08
C ILE A 172 -2.52 17.11 11.61
N GLU A 173 -3.47 17.79 12.25
CA GLU A 173 -3.50 17.97 13.72
C GLU A 173 -2.17 18.50 14.30
N GLY A 174 -1.65 19.58 13.72
CA GLY A 174 -0.41 20.20 14.22
C GLY A 174 0.85 19.36 13.99
N GLY A 175 0.80 18.30 13.18
CA GLY A 175 1.94 17.44 12.86
C GLY A 175 2.03 16.14 13.65
N GLU A 176 0.99 15.81 14.44
CA GLU A 176 0.91 14.54 15.14
C GLU A 176 0.56 13.37 14.20
N ARG A 177 -0.12 13.67 13.09
CA ARG A 177 -0.55 12.67 12.09
C ARG A 177 -0.21 13.15 10.68
N PHE A 178 -0.19 12.21 9.74
CA PHE A 178 0.19 12.47 8.36
C PHE A 178 -0.81 11.83 7.41
N GLU A 179 -1.21 12.59 6.41
CA GLU A 179 -2.02 12.16 5.29
C GLU A 179 -1.12 12.05 4.05
N THR A 180 -1.24 10.98 3.26
CA THR A 180 -0.45 10.83 2.02
C THR A 180 -1.32 10.61 0.80
N ALA A 181 -0.92 11.21 -0.32
CA ALA A 181 -1.54 11.01 -1.61
C ALA A 181 -1.53 9.53 -2.03
N ARG A 182 -0.49 8.79 -1.61
CA ARG A 182 -0.35 7.36 -1.85
C ARG A 182 -1.41 6.55 -1.09
N ALA A 183 -1.61 6.82 0.20
CA ALA A 183 -2.66 6.18 1.00
C ALA A 183 -4.06 6.51 0.50
N ILE A 184 -4.33 7.78 0.17
CA ILE A 184 -5.61 8.21 -0.45
C ILE A 184 -5.86 7.43 -1.75
N ALA A 185 -4.86 7.39 -2.63
CA ALA A 185 -4.99 6.71 -3.92
C ALA A 185 -5.23 5.21 -3.76
N ALA A 186 -4.50 4.55 -2.85
CA ALA A 186 -4.66 3.13 -2.57
C ALA A 186 -6.05 2.82 -2.00
N GLY A 187 -6.52 3.59 -1.01
CA GLY A 187 -7.85 3.43 -0.43
C GLY A 187 -8.95 3.54 -1.49
N ARG A 188 -8.92 4.63 -2.27
CA ARG A 188 -9.89 4.86 -3.35
C ARG A 188 -9.86 3.76 -4.42
N GLN A 189 -8.67 3.30 -4.78
CA GLN A 189 -8.48 2.22 -5.75
C GLN A 189 -9.14 0.93 -5.25
N VAL A 190 -8.89 0.52 -4.01
CA VAL A 190 -9.51 -0.67 -3.41
C VAL A 190 -11.02 -0.54 -3.39
N ALA A 191 -11.56 0.58 -2.92
CA ALA A 191 -12.99 0.80 -2.86
C ALA A 191 -13.64 0.75 -4.26
N GLN A 192 -12.98 1.29 -5.29
CA GLN A 192 -13.43 1.17 -6.68
C GLN A 192 -13.41 -0.27 -7.19
N GLU A 193 -12.35 -1.04 -6.93
CA GLU A 193 -12.23 -2.44 -7.33
C GLU A 193 -13.35 -3.29 -6.71
N VAL A 194 -13.61 -3.08 -5.41
CA VAL A 194 -14.67 -3.78 -4.66
C VAL A 194 -16.06 -3.40 -5.18
N ARG A 195 -16.32 -2.12 -5.43
CA ARG A 195 -17.59 -1.65 -6.03
C ARG A 195 -17.80 -2.25 -7.43
N ARG A 196 -16.74 -2.36 -8.24
CA ARG A 196 -16.82 -2.98 -9.58
C ARG A 196 -17.13 -4.47 -9.50
N ALA A 197 -16.50 -5.21 -8.58
CA ALA A 197 -16.77 -6.63 -8.39
C ALA A 197 -18.22 -6.89 -7.98
N ARG A 198 -18.77 -6.10 -7.05
CA ARG A 198 -20.18 -6.18 -6.62
C ARG A 198 -21.17 -5.97 -7.77
N ARG A 199 -20.89 -5.00 -8.66
CA ARG A 199 -21.74 -4.74 -9.84
C ARG A 199 -21.71 -5.90 -10.85
N ARG A 200 -20.63 -6.69 -10.89
CA ARG A 200 -20.50 -7.84 -11.79
C ARG A 200 -21.11 -9.11 -11.23
N GLY A 201 -21.09 -9.30 -9.92
CA GLY A 201 -21.67 -10.48 -9.25
C GLY A 201 -23.15 -10.38 -8.90
N GLY A 202 -23.79 -9.23 -9.15
CA GLY A 202 -25.23 -8.99 -8.93
C GLY A 202 -26.06 -8.91 -10.22
N ALA A 203 -25.51 -9.41 -11.34
CA ALA A 203 -26.20 -9.53 -12.63
C ALA A 203 -26.60 -10.98 -12.86
#